data_AF-A0A3D4GVK6-F1
#
_entry.id   AF-A0A3D4GVK6-F1
#
_cell.length_a   1.000
_cell.length_b   1.000
_cell.length_c   1.000
_cell.angle_alpha   90.00
_cell.angle_beta   90.00
_cell.angle_gamma   90.00
#
_symmetry.space_group_name_H-M   'P 1'
#
loop_
_entity.id
_entity.type
_entity.pdbx_description
1 polymer ?
#
loop_
_entity_poly.entity_id
_entity_poly.type
_entity_poly.pdbx_seq_one_letter_code
_entity_poly.pdbx_strand_id
1 'polypeptide(L)'
;MKSKSYDAIVIGSGFGGAATAYSLSKAGMKTLMLERGNWAKRDDLDWDQREVLIRNRYESHSPHLVKQYGEEHFKEVSPKEVVGGMSVFYGGS
;
A
#
# COMPACT_ATOMS: atom_id res chain seq x y z
N MET A 1 16.90 11.79 22.87
CA MET A 1 16.52 10.65 22.00
C MET A 1 17.68 10.33 21.08
N LYS A 2 18.14 9.07 20.95
CA LYS A 2 19.15 8.72 19.94
C LYS A 2 18.50 8.73 18.56
N SER A 3 19.06 9.50 17.62
CA SER A 3 18.65 9.43 16.22
C SER A 3 18.92 8.02 15.69
N LYS A 4 17.91 7.38 15.10
CA LYS A 4 18.09 6.12 14.39
C LYS A 4 18.53 6.47 12.97
N SER A 5 19.77 6.12 12.60
CA SER A 5 20.20 6.13 11.21
C SER A 5 19.73 4.86 10.49
N TYR A 6 19.42 5.01 9.21
CA TYR A 6 19.10 3.94 8.27
C TYR A 6 19.88 4.22 6.99
N ASP A 7 20.34 3.18 6.30
CA ASP A 7 21.07 3.32 5.04
C ASP A 7 20.09 3.61 3.88
N ALA A 8 18.86 3.13 4.01
CA ALA A 8 17.79 3.37 3.06
C ALA A 8 16.43 3.43 3.75
N ILE A 9 15.52 4.25 3.21
CA ILE A 9 14.11 4.29 3.60
C ILE A 9 13.26 4.00 2.37
N VAL A 10 12.41 2.99 2.47
CA VAL A 10 11.43 2.60 1.45
C VAL A 10 10.05 3.04 1.91
N ILE A 11 9.36 3.84 1.10
CA ILE A 11 8.00 4.31 1.37
C ILE A 11 7.02 3.49 0.54
N GLY A 12 6.13 2.77 1.21
CA GLY A 12 5.16 1.85 0.62
C GLY A 12 5.66 0.41 0.60
N SER A 13 4.77 -0.51 0.94
CA SER A 13 5.04 -1.96 1.04
C SER A 13 4.44 -2.78 -0.10
N GLY A 14 3.99 -2.14 -1.19
CA GLY A 14 3.55 -2.82 -2.40
C GLY A 14 4.66 -3.57 -3.13
N PHE A 15 4.36 -4.18 -4.28
CA PHE A 15 5.30 -5.04 -5.02
C PHE A 15 6.71 -4.45 -5.17
N GLY A 16 6.81 -3.21 -5.67
CA GLY A 16 8.11 -2.54 -5.87
C GLY A 16 8.82 -2.23 -4.56
N GLY A 17 8.09 -1.77 -3.53
CA GLY A 17 8.65 -1.43 -2.24
C GLY A 17 9.18 -2.66 -1.50
N ALA A 18 8.39 -3.73 -1.45
CA ALA A 18 8.79 -5.00 -0.83
C ALA A 18 10.01 -5.62 -1.53
N ALA A 19 10.02 -5.68 -2.87
CA ALA A 19 11.16 -6.20 -3.64
C ALA A 19 12.45 -5.39 -3.42
N THR A 20 12.31 -4.06 -3.37
CA THR A 20 13.43 -3.15 -3.11
C THR A 20 13.96 -3.34 -1.69
N ALA A 21 13.08 -3.32 -0.68
CA ALA A 21 13.45 -3.50 0.72
C ALA A 21 14.12 -4.86 0.97
N TYR A 22 13.61 -5.93 0.33
CA TYR A 22 14.21 -7.25 0.39
C TYR A 22 15.65 -7.26 -0.16
N SER A 23 15.85 -6.66 -1.34
CA SER A 23 17.16 -6.63 -1.99
C SER A 23 18.18 -5.82 -1.18
N LEU A 24 17.79 -4.66 -0.66
CA LEU A 24 18.64 -3.82 0.19
C LEU A 24 19.00 -4.52 1.51
N SER A 25 18.02 -5.17 2.14
CA SER A 25 18.23 -5.92 3.37
C SER A 25 19.16 -7.12 3.15
N LYS A 26 19.02 -7.82 2.01
CA LYS A 26 19.93 -8.91 1.61
C LYS A 26 21.35 -8.44 1.35
N ALA A 27 21.53 -7.20 0.92
CA ALA A 27 22.84 -6.56 0.77
C ALA A 27 23.45 -6.08 2.11
N GLY A 28 22.77 -6.31 3.24
CA GLY A 28 23.24 -5.93 4.58
C GLY A 28 22.92 -4.49 4.99
N MET A 29 22.13 -3.76 4.19
CA MET A 29 21.74 -2.39 4.52
C MET A 29 20.67 -2.38 5.62
N LYS A 30 20.78 -1.44 6.56
CA LYS A 30 19.75 -1.17 7.56
C LYS A 30 18.60 -0.40 6.91
N THR A 31 17.67 -1.13 6.32
CA THR A 31 16.52 -0.57 5.61
C THR A 31 15.33 -0.34 6.54
N LEU A 32 14.78 0.88 6.53
CA LEU A 32 13.47 1.18 7.12
C LEU A 32 12.41 1.10 6.02
N MET A 33 11.33 0.36 6.25
CA MET A 33 10.15 0.40 5.40
C MET A 33 9.01 1.08 6.15
N LEU A 34 8.36 2.06 5.52
CA LEU A 34 7.20 2.75 6.05
C LEU A 34 5.98 2.41 5.19
N GLU A 35 4.93 1.96 5.85
CA GLU A 35 3.63 1.71 5.23
C GLU A 35 2.56 2.45 6.05
N ARG A 36 1.63 3.09 5.34
CA ARG A 36 0.51 3.81 5.95
C ARG A 36 -0.59 2.85 6.34
N GLY A 37 -0.84 1.84 5.52
CA GLY A 37 -1.87 0.84 5.72
C GLY A 37 -1.61 -0.07 6.91
N ASN A 38 -2.69 -0.62 7.46
CA ASN A 38 -2.63 -1.67 8.47
C ASN A 38 -2.40 -3.04 7.83
N TRP A 39 -2.18 -4.06 8.64
CA TRP A 39 -2.21 -5.45 8.14
C TRP A 39 -3.61 -5.80 7.62
N ALA A 40 -3.67 -6.60 6.55
CA ALA A 40 -4.93 -7.22 6.13
C ALA A 40 -5.50 -8.05 7.29
N LYS A 41 -6.82 -8.08 7.43
CA LYS A 41 -7.50 -8.83 8.51
C LYS A 41 -7.30 -10.33 8.36
N ARG A 42 -7.15 -10.82 7.13
CA ARG A 42 -6.96 -12.23 6.76
C ARG A 42 -8.07 -13.15 7.30
N ASP A 43 -9.30 -12.65 7.28
CA ASP A 43 -10.51 -13.43 7.55
C ASP A 43 -11.22 -13.82 6.25
N ASP A 44 -12.31 -14.58 6.34
CA ASP A 44 -13.04 -15.09 5.17
C ASP A 44 -13.55 -13.97 4.25
N LEU A 45 -13.79 -12.77 4.78
CA LEU A 45 -14.28 -11.63 4.01
C LEU A 45 -13.20 -11.02 3.10
N ASP A 46 -11.92 -11.31 3.33
CA ASP A 46 -10.85 -10.91 2.39
C ASP A 46 -10.88 -11.72 1.09
N TRP A 47 -11.63 -12.82 1.06
CA TRP A 47 -11.87 -13.62 -0.14
C TRP A 47 -13.19 -13.25 -0.85
N ASP A 48 -14.00 -12.35 -0.27
CA ASP A 48 -15.23 -11.85 -0.89
C ASP A 48 -14.96 -10.56 -1.67
N GLN A 49 -15.03 -10.67 -3.00
CA GLN A 49 -14.89 -9.55 -3.94
C GLN A 49 -15.82 -8.38 -3.59
N ARG A 50 -17.03 -8.64 -3.09
CA ARG A 50 -18.00 -7.60 -2.73
C ARG A 50 -17.54 -6.81 -1.53
N GLU A 51 -16.93 -7.45 -0.53
CA GLU A 51 -16.41 -6.75 0.64
C GLU A 51 -15.21 -5.86 0.26
N VAL A 52 -14.29 -6.39 -0.54
CA VAL A 52 -13.05 -5.69 -0.91
C VAL A 52 -13.30 -4.56 -1.93
N LEU A 53 -14.04 -4.85 -3.00
CA LEU A 53 -14.19 -3.96 -4.16
C LEU A 53 -15.44 -3.08 -4.10
N ILE A 54 -16.57 -3.60 -3.60
CA ILE A 54 -17.84 -2.85 -3.59
C ILE A 54 -18.02 -2.10 -2.28
N ARG A 55 -17.84 -2.80 -1.15
CA ARG A 55 -17.94 -2.21 0.19
C ARG A 55 -16.68 -1.52 0.65
N ASN A 56 -15.65 -1.49 -0.21
CA ASN A 56 -14.46 -0.70 -0.01
C ASN A 56 -13.78 -0.93 1.34
N ARG A 57 -13.74 -2.20 1.80
CA ARG A 57 -13.27 -2.58 3.15
C ARG A 57 -11.93 -2.00 3.58
N TYR A 58 -11.02 -1.76 2.63
CA TYR A 58 -9.68 -1.22 2.87
C TYR A 58 -9.47 0.18 2.28
N GLU A 59 -10.53 0.89 1.92
CA GLU A 59 -10.44 2.22 1.35
C GLU A 59 -9.79 3.21 2.32
N SER A 60 -8.85 4.00 1.78
CA SER A 60 -8.17 5.08 2.46
C SER A 60 -9.15 6.14 2.94
N HIS A 61 -8.98 6.63 4.16
CA HIS A 61 -9.69 7.81 4.66
C HIS A 61 -9.10 9.13 4.14
N SER A 62 -7.97 9.08 3.44
CA SER A 62 -7.33 10.23 2.80
C SER A 62 -7.32 10.06 1.28
N PRO A 63 -8.32 10.61 0.56
CA PRO A 63 -8.37 10.53 -0.89
C PRO A 63 -7.28 11.39 -1.55
N HIS A 64 -6.94 11.04 -2.79
CA HIS A 64 -6.11 11.86 -3.66
C HIS A 64 -6.99 12.53 -4.72
N LEU A 65 -6.68 13.78 -5.05
CA LEU A 65 -7.26 14.43 -6.21
C LEU A 65 -6.51 13.99 -7.46
N VAL A 66 -7.19 13.22 -8.30
CA VAL A 66 -6.63 12.68 -9.55
C VAL A 66 -7.41 13.26 -10.72
N LYS A 67 -6.69 13.82 -11.69
CA LYS A 67 -7.25 14.19 -13.00
C LYS A 67 -6.78 13.16 -14.02
N GLN A 68 -7.69 12.28 -14.45
CA GLN A 68 -7.36 11.30 -15.47
C GLN A 68 -7.21 11.97 -16.85
N TYR A 69 -6.51 11.32 -17.76
CA TYR A 69 -6.35 11.81 -19.12
C TYR A 69 -7.71 11.95 -19.81
N GLY A 70 -7.97 13.11 -20.40
CA GLY A 70 -9.25 13.43 -21.05
C GLY A 70 -10.36 13.94 -20.12
N GLU A 71 -10.16 13.93 -18.79
CA GLU A 71 -11.12 14.52 -17.86
C GLU A 71 -10.95 16.04 -17.77
N GLU A 72 -12.06 16.77 -17.63
CA GLU A 72 -12.01 18.23 -17.40
C GLU A 72 -11.69 18.55 -15.94
N HIS A 73 -12.18 17.74 -15.00
CA HIS A 73 -12.11 17.98 -13.57
C HIS A 73 -11.31 16.92 -12.79
N PHE A 74 -10.78 17.32 -11.64
CA PHE A 74 -10.19 16.39 -10.67
C PHE A 74 -11.31 15.61 -9.98
N LYS A 75 -11.04 14.33 -9.71
CA LYS A 75 -11.92 13.46 -8.92
C LYS A 75 -11.15 12.93 -7.73
N GLU A 76 -11.85 12.75 -6.61
CA GLU A 76 -11.30 12.05 -5.45
C GLU A 76 -11.17 10.56 -5.77
N VAL A 77 -9.98 10.02 -5.53
CA VAL A 77 -9.68 8.59 -5.66
C VAL A 77 -8.97 8.14 -4.40
N SER A 78 -9.56 7.18 -3.71
CA SER A 78 -9.00 6.61 -2.49
C SER A 78 -8.27 5.30 -2.81
N PRO A 79 -6.96 5.19 -2.52
CA PRO A 79 -6.26 3.92 -2.63
C PRO A 79 -6.71 2.96 -1.53
N LYS A 80 -6.25 1.71 -1.57
CA LYS A 80 -6.41 0.80 -0.43
C LYS A 80 -5.24 0.97 0.55
N GLU A 81 -5.55 1.17 1.84
CA GLU A 81 -4.59 1.36 2.93
C GLU A 81 -4.34 0.04 3.68
N VAL A 82 -3.56 -0.85 3.08
CA VAL A 82 -3.16 -2.13 3.67
C VAL A 82 -1.69 -2.42 3.38
N VAL A 83 -1.03 -3.24 4.20
CA VAL A 83 0.30 -3.77 3.88
C VAL A 83 0.24 -4.53 2.55
N GLY A 84 1.13 -4.17 1.61
CA GLY A 84 1.07 -4.60 0.21
C GLY A 84 0.31 -3.62 -0.70
N GLY A 85 -0.42 -2.65 -0.17
CA GLY A 85 -1.26 -1.72 -0.91
C GLY A 85 -2.26 -2.44 -1.80
N MET A 86 -2.43 -1.97 -3.03
CA MET A 86 -3.27 -2.66 -4.03
C MET A 86 -2.74 -4.05 -4.44
N SER A 87 -1.46 -4.33 -4.19
CA SER A 87 -0.77 -5.54 -4.64
C SER A 87 -1.37 -6.82 -4.04
N VAL A 88 -1.87 -6.74 -2.80
CA VAL A 88 -2.51 -7.89 -2.12
C VAL A 88 -3.86 -8.25 -2.71
N PHE A 89 -4.48 -7.37 -3.50
CA PHE A 89 -5.76 -7.63 -4.16
C PHE A 89 -5.60 -7.98 -5.65
N TYR A 90 -4.37 -7.94 -6.19
CA TYR A 90 -4.12 -8.40 -7.56
C TYR A 90 -4.26 -9.93 -7.61
N GLY A 91 -5.35 -10.41 -8.23
CA GLY A 91 -5.60 -11.85 -8.49
C GLY A 91 -6.43 -12.58 -7.43
N GLY A 92 -6.85 -11.90 -6.36
CA GLY A 92 -7.68 -12.47 -5.28
C GLY A 92 -9.11 -11.91 -5.20
N SER A 93 -9.46 -10.99 -6.11
CA SER A 93 -10.79 -10.41 -6.22
C SER A 93 -11.24 -10.29 -7.66
#